data_AF-A0A2T0GT35-F1
#
_entry.id   AF-A0A2T0GT35-F1
#
_cell.length_a   1.000
_cell.length_b   1.000
_cell.length_c   1.000
_cell.angle_alpha   90.00
_cell.angle_beta   90.00
_cell.angle_gamma   90.00
#
_symmetry.space_group_name_H-M   'P 1'
#
loop_
_entity.id
_entity.type
_entity.pdbx_description
1 polymer ?
#
loop_
_entity_poly.entity_id
_entity_poly.type
_entity_poly.pdbx_seq_one_letter_code
_entity_poly.pdbx_strand_id
1 'polypeptide(L)'
;MTAQTDVIVVGAGLAGLVATYELTRAGRSVLVLEQENADNLGGQAHWSLGGIFLVNSPEQRRLGVRDSAELALRDWMGSAAFGDSASDRWPRRWAEAYVSFAAGEKREYLRGLGMRFMPFVGWAERGDGTAGGHGNSVPRFHFGWGTGPEIVRVFAERVRRAEREGLVRFEYRRRVDELLVDRGAVHGVRGSVLEPSAEPRGVASSRRVVGEFEHHAQAVVVASGGIGGDQELVRRNWPRRLGRAPEHMLTGVPAHVDGRMLEIGERAGASVINRDRMWHYTEGVGNWDPVWPDHGIRILPGPSSLWLDACGNRLPPPYFPGFDTMGTLRHLLATGHDHSWFLLDRSILEKEFALSGSEQNPDLTDKSPRKLLSRVRGGAPGPVEAFRRRGVDFLVRDTLRDLVTAMNELTGRRLLDYQRVRDEVLARDAGVGGMAGKDMQLTAIRAARGFVSDRLIRVTPPHRLLDPRHGPLVAVRLRVLTRKTLGGMETNLDSQVLRPDGGVVDGLYAAGEVAGFGGGGVHGHNALEGTFLGGCVFSGRNAGRALARDLG
;
A
#
# COMPACT_ATOMS: atom_id res chain seq x y z
N MET A 1 -0.24 -41.03 7.59
CA MET A 1 -1.54 -40.44 7.19
C MET A 1 -1.43 -40.01 5.75
N THR A 2 -2.37 -40.40 4.88
CA THR A 2 -2.35 -40.01 3.46
C THR A 2 -2.75 -38.53 3.33
N ALA A 3 -1.93 -37.73 2.65
CA ALA A 3 -2.24 -36.32 2.41
C ALA A 3 -3.53 -36.19 1.57
N GLN A 4 -4.43 -35.29 1.97
CA GLN A 4 -5.69 -35.05 1.26
C GLN A 4 -5.50 -34.15 0.02
N THR A 5 -4.41 -33.39 0.00
CA THR A 5 -4.00 -32.48 -1.08
C THR A 5 -2.47 -32.33 -1.03
N ASP A 6 -1.85 -31.85 -2.10
CA ASP A 6 -0.40 -31.64 -2.12
C ASP A 6 -0.01 -30.42 -1.28
N VAL A 7 -0.74 -29.31 -1.44
CA VAL A 7 -0.42 -28.03 -0.79
C VAL A 7 -1.67 -27.36 -0.22
N ILE A 8 -1.55 -26.81 1.00
CA ILE A 8 -2.56 -25.91 1.58
C ILE A 8 -2.07 -24.47 1.45
N VAL A 9 -2.91 -23.57 0.96
CA VAL A 9 -2.66 -22.12 0.91
C VAL A 9 -3.61 -21.42 1.89
N VAL A 10 -3.04 -20.75 2.89
CA VAL A 10 -3.78 -20.00 3.91
C VAL A 10 -3.88 -18.54 3.50
N GLY A 11 -5.06 -18.12 3.06
CA GLY A 11 -5.38 -16.77 2.61
C GLY A 11 -5.55 -16.68 1.09
N ALA A 12 -6.71 -16.19 0.65
CA ALA A 12 -7.05 -16.03 -0.75
C ALA A 12 -6.75 -14.61 -1.28
N GLY A 13 -5.73 -13.95 -0.69
CA GLY A 13 -5.17 -12.69 -1.18
C GLY A 13 -4.34 -12.86 -2.45
N LEU A 14 -3.81 -11.75 -2.99
CA LEU A 14 -3.02 -11.79 -4.23
C LEU A 14 -1.83 -12.77 -4.18
N ALA A 15 -1.04 -12.79 -3.10
CA ALA A 15 0.11 -13.70 -2.98
C ALA A 15 -0.31 -15.19 -2.99
N GLY A 16 -1.40 -15.52 -2.27
CA GLY A 16 -1.95 -16.87 -2.24
C GLY A 16 -2.52 -17.31 -3.60
N LEU A 17 -3.20 -16.41 -4.31
CA LEU A 17 -3.67 -16.66 -5.67
C LEU A 17 -2.52 -16.88 -6.66
N VAL A 18 -1.43 -16.14 -6.54
CA VAL A 18 -0.25 -16.30 -7.40
C VAL A 18 0.45 -17.64 -7.12
N ALA A 19 0.63 -18.00 -5.84
CA ALA A 19 1.20 -19.29 -5.47
C ALA A 19 0.35 -20.46 -5.98
N THR A 20 -0.97 -20.38 -5.77
CA THR A 20 -1.93 -21.37 -6.28
C THR A 20 -1.87 -21.48 -7.80
N TYR A 21 -1.79 -20.35 -8.50
CA TYR A 21 -1.65 -20.36 -9.96
C TYR A 21 -0.38 -21.09 -10.42
N GLU A 22 0.79 -20.78 -9.87
CA GLU A 22 2.03 -21.47 -10.26
C GLU A 22 1.99 -22.98 -9.91
N LEU A 23 1.40 -23.36 -8.78
CA LEU A 23 1.20 -24.77 -8.39
C LEU A 23 0.29 -25.52 -9.38
N THR A 24 -0.83 -24.93 -9.77
CA THR A 24 -1.76 -25.56 -10.73
C THR A 24 -1.14 -25.73 -12.12
N ARG A 25 -0.23 -24.83 -12.52
CA ARG A 25 0.55 -25.00 -13.77
C ARG A 25 1.47 -26.22 -13.73
N ALA A 26 1.87 -26.65 -12.54
CA ALA A 26 2.65 -27.86 -12.32
C ALA A 26 1.77 -29.09 -12.01
N GLY A 27 0.45 -28.99 -12.18
CA GLY A 27 -0.49 -30.09 -11.96
C GLY A 27 -0.73 -30.47 -10.50
N ARG A 28 -0.38 -29.58 -9.54
CA ARG A 28 -0.57 -29.84 -8.11
C ARG A 28 -2.00 -29.59 -7.66
N SER A 29 -2.48 -30.44 -6.77
CA SER A 29 -3.72 -30.22 -6.04
C SER A 29 -3.50 -29.20 -4.92
N VAL A 30 -4.41 -28.22 -4.80
CA VAL A 30 -4.29 -27.13 -3.82
C VAL A 30 -5.61 -26.92 -3.08
N LEU A 31 -5.53 -26.90 -1.75
CA LEU A 31 -6.62 -26.43 -0.88
C LEU A 31 -6.35 -24.98 -0.46
N VAL A 32 -7.24 -24.06 -0.85
CA VAL A 32 -7.17 -22.65 -0.44
C VAL A 32 -8.17 -22.41 0.70
N LEU A 33 -7.67 -21.97 1.84
CA LEU A 33 -8.47 -21.63 3.02
C LEU A 33 -8.60 -20.12 3.16
N GLU A 34 -9.82 -19.62 3.34
CA GLU A 34 -10.11 -18.20 3.50
C GLU A 34 -11.12 -17.99 4.63
N GLN A 35 -10.82 -17.06 5.55
CA GLN A 35 -11.71 -16.76 6.67
C GLN A 35 -12.93 -15.94 6.23
N GLU A 36 -12.80 -15.15 5.17
CA GLU A 36 -13.91 -14.42 4.56
C GLU A 36 -14.75 -15.28 3.61
N ASN A 37 -15.86 -14.71 3.13
CA ASN A 37 -16.67 -15.30 2.07
C ASN A 37 -16.01 -15.16 0.68
N ALA A 38 -16.59 -15.80 -0.33
CA ALA A 38 -16.08 -15.82 -1.70
C ALA A 38 -15.94 -14.42 -2.32
N ASP A 39 -16.78 -13.47 -1.91
CA ASP A 39 -16.76 -12.09 -2.38
C ASP A 39 -15.51 -11.33 -1.95
N ASN A 40 -14.69 -11.85 -1.03
CA ASN A 40 -13.45 -11.24 -0.60
C ASN A 40 -12.20 -11.76 -1.35
N LEU A 41 -12.36 -12.60 -2.37
CA LEU A 41 -11.24 -13.13 -3.18
C LEU A 41 -10.31 -12.01 -3.68
N GLY A 42 -9.01 -12.13 -3.41
CA GLY A 42 -8.00 -11.10 -3.66
C GLY A 42 -7.63 -10.26 -2.43
N GLY A 43 -8.44 -10.32 -1.36
CA GLY A 43 -8.20 -9.62 -0.09
C GLY A 43 -7.93 -8.13 -0.27
N GLN A 44 -7.00 -7.60 0.52
CA GLN A 44 -6.61 -6.18 0.46
C GLN A 44 -6.05 -5.71 -0.90
N ALA A 45 -5.56 -6.61 -1.75
CA ALA A 45 -5.00 -6.24 -3.04
C ALA A 45 -6.08 -5.73 -4.01
N HIS A 46 -7.32 -6.19 -3.85
CA HIS A 46 -8.47 -5.72 -4.62
C HIS A 46 -8.65 -4.20 -4.48
N TRP A 47 -8.50 -3.67 -3.27
CA TRP A 47 -8.72 -2.26 -2.94
C TRP A 47 -7.59 -1.32 -3.40
N SER A 48 -6.54 -1.85 -4.02
CA SER A 48 -5.38 -1.05 -4.42
C SER A 48 -5.68 -0.17 -5.64
N LEU A 49 -5.07 1.01 -5.70
CA LEU A 49 -5.00 1.82 -6.92
C LEU A 49 -4.26 1.12 -8.09
N GLY A 50 -3.59 -0.01 -7.84
CA GLY A 50 -2.95 -0.81 -8.90
C GLY A 50 -1.59 -0.29 -9.34
N GLY A 51 -0.86 0.36 -8.44
CA GLY A 51 0.52 0.80 -8.67
C GLY A 51 1.49 -0.38 -8.78
N ILE A 52 2.28 -0.40 -9.85
CA ILE A 52 3.27 -1.44 -10.15
C ILE A 52 4.62 -0.79 -10.43
N PHE A 53 5.61 -1.14 -9.60
CA PHE A 53 7.00 -0.76 -9.79
C PHE A 53 7.62 -1.55 -10.96
N LEU A 54 8.03 -0.86 -12.01
CA LEU A 54 8.79 -1.44 -13.14
C LEU A 54 10.03 -0.58 -13.38
N VAL A 55 11.10 -1.23 -13.86
CA VAL A 55 12.39 -0.58 -14.11
C VAL A 55 12.69 -0.65 -15.60
N ASN A 56 13.15 0.46 -16.17
CA ASN A 56 13.45 0.60 -17.60
C ASN A 56 12.37 -0.03 -18.51
N SER A 57 11.11 0.30 -18.28
CA SER A 57 9.98 -0.20 -19.05
C SER A 57 9.85 0.50 -20.42
N PRO A 58 9.17 -0.11 -21.40
CA PRO A 58 8.78 0.59 -22.63
C PRO A 58 7.98 1.88 -22.37
N GLU A 59 7.14 1.91 -21.33
CA GLU A 59 6.38 3.09 -20.93
C GLU A 59 7.32 4.23 -20.45
N GLN A 60 8.33 3.93 -19.65
CA GLN A 60 9.36 4.89 -19.23
C GLN A 60 10.16 5.43 -20.42
N ARG A 61 10.65 4.55 -21.31
CA ARG A 61 11.45 4.96 -22.48
C ARG A 61 10.68 5.87 -23.44
N ARG A 62 9.38 5.61 -23.66
CA ARG A 62 8.52 6.48 -24.48
C ARG A 62 8.38 7.89 -23.93
N LEU A 63 8.52 8.05 -22.61
CA LEU A 63 8.49 9.36 -21.93
C LEU A 63 9.88 9.97 -21.77
N GLY A 64 10.92 9.40 -22.41
CA GLY A 64 12.30 9.88 -22.33
C GLY A 64 13.00 9.59 -21.00
N VAL A 65 12.42 8.75 -20.14
CA VAL A 65 13.01 8.38 -18.85
C VAL A 65 14.16 7.40 -19.08
N ARG A 66 15.36 7.76 -18.62
CA ARG A 66 16.54 6.89 -18.61
C ARG A 66 16.64 6.22 -17.26
N ASP A 67 16.47 4.90 -17.24
CA ASP A 67 16.44 4.09 -16.02
C ASP A 67 17.26 2.81 -16.21
N SER A 68 17.70 2.21 -15.11
CA SER A 68 18.47 0.96 -15.10
C SER A 68 18.26 0.16 -13.82
N ALA A 69 18.61 -1.13 -13.84
CA ALA A 69 18.53 -1.99 -12.65
C ALA A 69 19.45 -1.48 -11.54
N GLU A 70 20.64 -0.98 -11.88
CA GLU A 70 21.61 -0.44 -10.94
C GLU A 70 21.09 0.82 -10.25
N LEU A 71 20.48 1.73 -11.02
CA LEU A 71 19.85 2.93 -10.47
C LEU A 71 18.68 2.57 -9.55
N ALA A 72 17.82 1.66 -9.98
CA ALA A 72 16.70 1.19 -9.18
C ALA A 72 17.16 0.49 -7.89
N LEU A 73 18.23 -0.29 -7.95
CA LEU A 73 18.81 -0.95 -6.79
C LEU A 73 19.40 0.06 -5.80
N ARG A 74 20.12 1.07 -6.30
CA ARG A 74 20.64 2.15 -5.45
C ARG A 74 19.52 2.87 -4.71
N ASP A 75 18.46 3.25 -5.43
CA ASP A 75 17.29 3.93 -4.86
C ASP A 75 16.57 3.05 -3.82
N TRP A 76 16.48 1.74 -4.09
CA TRP A 76 15.92 0.78 -3.15
C TRP A 76 16.76 0.69 -1.87
N MET A 77 18.08 0.55 -2.00
CA MET A 77 18.98 0.42 -0.84
C MET A 77 19.01 1.71 -0.01
N GLY A 78 19.00 2.88 -0.66
CA GLY A 78 18.88 4.18 0.02
C GLY A 78 17.58 4.33 0.80
N SER A 79 16.45 3.89 0.21
CA SER A 79 15.14 3.91 0.88
C SER A 79 15.07 2.91 2.03
N ALA A 80 15.47 1.66 1.77
CA ALA A 80 15.38 0.59 2.74
C ALA A 80 16.28 0.82 3.95
N ALA A 81 17.44 1.49 3.74
CA ALA A 81 18.40 1.79 4.79
C ALA A 81 18.73 0.55 5.64
N PHE A 82 18.96 -0.59 4.98
CA PHE A 82 19.31 -1.84 5.65
C PHE A 82 20.57 -1.66 6.51
N GLY A 83 20.54 -2.16 7.73
CA GLY A 83 21.72 -2.24 8.58
C GLY A 83 22.59 -3.45 8.27
N ASP A 84 23.59 -3.67 9.13
CA ASP A 84 24.48 -4.84 9.11
C ASP A 84 23.97 -5.98 10.00
N SER A 85 22.74 -5.86 10.51
CA SER A 85 22.12 -6.86 11.38
C SER A 85 21.81 -8.16 10.63
N ALA A 86 21.80 -9.30 11.35
CA ALA A 86 21.38 -10.58 10.78
C ALA A 86 19.94 -10.51 10.21
N SER A 87 19.06 -9.74 10.86
CA SER A 87 17.69 -9.48 10.42
C SER A 87 17.55 -8.69 9.11
N ASP A 88 18.65 -8.20 8.53
CA ASP A 88 18.66 -7.55 7.21
C ASP A 88 19.27 -8.39 6.10
N ARG A 89 19.83 -9.56 6.42
CA ARG A 89 20.48 -10.44 5.44
C ARG A 89 19.52 -10.90 4.34
N TRP A 90 18.40 -11.53 4.73
CA TRP A 90 17.40 -11.98 3.76
C TRP A 90 16.61 -10.83 3.12
N PRO A 91 16.16 -9.82 3.87
CA PRO A 91 15.56 -8.62 3.27
C PRO A 91 16.37 -8.00 2.13
N ARG A 92 17.69 -7.86 2.30
CA ARG A 92 18.56 -7.31 1.26
C ARG A 92 18.63 -8.19 0.01
N ARG A 93 18.77 -9.50 0.18
CA ARG A 93 18.78 -10.45 -0.95
C ARG A 93 17.44 -10.46 -1.70
N TRP A 94 16.33 -10.36 -0.97
CA TRP A 94 15.02 -10.24 -1.56
C TRP A 94 14.85 -8.93 -2.33
N ALA A 95 15.42 -7.83 -1.85
CA ALA A 95 15.40 -6.54 -2.54
C ALA A 95 16.14 -6.60 -3.87
N GLU A 96 17.35 -7.15 -3.88
CA GLU A 96 18.16 -7.39 -5.09
C GLU A 96 17.38 -8.24 -6.10
N ALA A 97 16.84 -9.38 -5.66
CA ALA A 97 16.08 -10.29 -6.50
C ALA A 97 14.79 -9.64 -7.04
N TYR A 98 14.10 -8.83 -6.23
CA TYR A 98 12.92 -8.09 -6.65
C TYR A 98 13.24 -7.05 -7.72
N VAL A 99 14.33 -6.29 -7.55
CA VAL A 99 14.76 -5.30 -8.54
C VAL A 99 15.11 -5.99 -9.86
N SER A 100 15.82 -7.12 -9.83
CA SER A 100 16.07 -7.94 -11.02
C SER A 100 14.77 -8.41 -11.68
N PHE A 101 13.79 -8.88 -10.91
CA PHE A 101 12.47 -9.26 -11.42
C PHE A 101 11.75 -8.07 -12.06
N ALA A 102 11.78 -6.89 -11.42
CA ALA A 102 11.12 -5.67 -11.90
C ALA A 102 11.78 -5.06 -13.15
N ALA A 103 13.08 -5.23 -13.31
CA ALA A 103 13.84 -4.82 -14.50
C ALA A 103 13.78 -5.84 -15.64
N GLY A 104 13.56 -7.11 -15.32
CA GLY A 104 13.44 -8.20 -16.28
C GLY A 104 11.99 -8.59 -16.56
N GLU A 105 11.66 -9.82 -16.20
CA GLU A 105 10.48 -10.53 -16.69
C GLU A 105 9.13 -10.02 -16.14
N LYS A 106 9.08 -9.26 -15.03
CA LYS A 106 7.82 -8.92 -14.34
C LYS A 106 6.76 -8.34 -15.26
N ARG A 107 7.15 -7.39 -16.11
CA ARG A 107 6.23 -6.73 -17.04
C ARG A 107 5.65 -7.72 -18.05
N GLU A 108 6.49 -8.59 -18.59
CA GLU A 108 6.08 -9.58 -19.60
C GLU A 108 5.24 -10.69 -18.98
N TYR A 109 5.60 -11.14 -17.79
CA TYR A 109 4.83 -12.08 -16.99
C TYR A 109 3.40 -11.57 -16.77
N LEU A 110 3.23 -10.35 -16.24
CA LEU A 110 1.89 -9.77 -16.02
C LEU A 110 1.12 -9.54 -17.33
N ARG A 111 1.81 -9.10 -18.39
CA ARG A 111 1.18 -8.95 -19.71
C ARG A 111 0.74 -10.28 -20.32
N GLY A 112 1.52 -11.34 -20.16
CA GLY A 112 1.17 -12.69 -20.60
C GLY A 112 -0.08 -13.23 -19.90
N LEU A 113 -0.35 -12.76 -18.69
CA LEU A 113 -1.58 -13.05 -17.97
C LEU A 113 -2.78 -12.18 -18.40
N GLY A 114 -2.56 -11.19 -19.27
CA GLY A 114 -3.59 -10.31 -19.82
C GLY A 114 -3.63 -8.92 -19.19
N MET A 115 -2.76 -8.61 -18.22
CA MET A 115 -2.71 -7.28 -17.61
C MET A 115 -2.22 -6.24 -18.63
N ARG A 116 -2.82 -5.04 -18.58
CA ARG A 116 -2.42 -3.88 -19.39
C ARG A 116 -2.02 -2.73 -18.47
N PHE A 117 -1.17 -1.84 -18.99
CA PHE A 117 -0.65 -0.69 -18.26
C PHE A 117 -1.05 0.60 -18.96
N MET A 118 -1.28 1.65 -18.18
CA MET A 118 -1.44 3.00 -18.69
C MET A 118 -0.12 3.49 -19.31
N PRO A 119 -0.18 4.33 -20.36
CA PRO A 119 1.02 4.83 -21.02
C PRO A 119 1.79 5.86 -20.18
N PHE A 120 1.16 6.44 -19.16
CA PHE A 120 1.77 7.40 -18.25
C PHE A 120 2.48 6.68 -17.10
N VAL A 121 3.68 7.17 -16.78
CA VAL A 121 4.44 6.78 -15.59
C VAL A 121 4.47 7.98 -14.66
N GLY A 122 4.43 7.73 -13.36
CA GLY A 122 4.36 8.79 -12.36
C GLY A 122 5.32 8.61 -11.19
N TRP A 123 5.24 9.60 -10.31
CA TRP A 123 5.80 9.59 -8.97
C TRP A 123 4.66 9.43 -7.99
N ALA A 124 4.63 8.32 -7.26
CA ALA A 124 3.76 8.24 -6.08
C ALA A 124 4.41 8.94 -4.88
N GLU A 125 5.74 8.96 -4.85
CA GLU A 125 6.55 9.63 -3.84
C GLU A 125 7.91 10.01 -4.43
N ARG A 126 8.41 11.21 -4.08
CA ARG A 126 9.63 11.78 -4.68
C ARG A 126 10.91 11.54 -3.87
N GLY A 127 10.81 11.34 -2.56
CA GLY A 127 11.94 11.09 -1.67
C GLY A 127 12.27 12.22 -0.71
N ASP A 128 13.34 11.99 0.06
CA ASP A 128 13.86 12.87 1.12
C ASP A 128 14.71 14.05 0.58
N GLY A 129 14.84 14.16 -0.74
CA GLY A 129 15.61 15.22 -1.40
C GLY A 129 17.12 14.99 -1.45
N THR A 130 17.63 13.85 -0.98
CA THR A 130 19.03 13.47 -1.10
C THR A 130 19.25 12.45 -2.22
N ALA A 131 20.45 12.41 -2.81
CA ALA A 131 20.73 11.52 -3.95
C ALA A 131 20.91 10.04 -3.56
N GLY A 132 21.18 9.75 -2.29
CA GLY A 132 21.45 8.40 -1.78
C GLY A 132 20.47 7.93 -0.70
N GLY A 133 19.51 8.78 -0.31
CA GLY A 133 18.51 8.46 0.70
C GLY A 133 17.23 7.89 0.12
N HIS A 134 16.12 8.17 0.80
CA HIS A 134 14.81 7.66 0.42
C HIS A 134 14.27 8.32 -0.85
N GLY A 135 13.66 7.51 -1.72
CA GLY A 135 12.94 7.95 -2.91
C GLY A 135 13.45 7.28 -4.18
N ASN A 136 12.71 7.49 -5.28
CA ASN A 136 13.20 7.12 -6.59
C ASN A 136 14.04 8.26 -7.19
N SER A 137 15.04 7.95 -8.00
CA SER A 137 15.76 8.94 -8.82
C SER A 137 14.98 9.29 -10.10
N VAL A 138 14.12 8.38 -10.58
CA VAL A 138 13.29 8.52 -11.79
C VAL A 138 11.90 7.90 -11.57
N PRO A 139 10.85 8.30 -12.31
CA PRO A 139 9.50 7.77 -12.07
C PRO A 139 9.43 6.28 -12.44
N ARG A 140 8.95 5.46 -11.48
CA ARG A 140 8.78 3.99 -11.62
C ARG A 140 7.38 3.49 -11.25
N PHE A 141 6.46 4.39 -10.91
CA PHE A 141 5.10 4.02 -10.55
C PHE A 141 4.22 3.91 -11.80
N HIS A 142 3.86 2.67 -12.16
CA HIS A 142 3.01 2.38 -13.33
C HIS A 142 1.61 2.02 -12.87
N PHE A 143 0.59 2.54 -13.55
CA PHE A 143 -0.80 2.19 -13.26
C PHE A 143 -1.26 0.99 -14.08
N GLY A 144 -1.73 -0.06 -13.41
CA GLY A 144 -2.49 -1.13 -14.06
C GLY A 144 -3.85 -0.63 -14.55
N TRP A 145 -4.21 -0.96 -15.79
CA TRP A 145 -5.53 -0.65 -16.34
C TRP A 145 -6.58 -1.56 -15.71
N GLY A 146 -7.48 -1.00 -14.89
CA GLY A 146 -8.39 -1.75 -14.01
C GLY A 146 -7.90 -1.92 -12.57
N THR A 147 -6.84 -1.20 -12.17
CA THR A 147 -6.35 -1.06 -10.78
C THR A 147 -6.10 -2.39 -10.04
N GLY A 148 -6.31 -2.43 -8.72
CA GLY A 148 -6.20 -3.62 -7.86
C GLY A 148 -7.10 -4.79 -8.30
N PRO A 149 -8.36 -4.56 -8.69
CA PRO A 149 -9.23 -5.63 -9.18
C PRO A 149 -8.66 -6.33 -10.42
N GLU A 150 -7.97 -5.63 -11.33
CA GLU A 150 -7.38 -6.26 -12.51
C GLU A 150 -6.26 -7.22 -12.16
N ILE A 151 -5.32 -6.81 -11.30
CA ILE A 151 -4.21 -7.69 -10.93
C ILE A 151 -4.71 -8.91 -10.16
N VAL A 152 -5.77 -8.78 -9.36
CA VAL A 152 -6.45 -9.92 -8.74
C VAL A 152 -7.09 -10.80 -9.81
N ARG A 153 -7.86 -10.21 -10.74
CA ARG A 153 -8.63 -10.92 -11.77
C ARG A 153 -7.76 -11.85 -12.61
N VAL A 154 -6.60 -11.38 -13.07
CA VAL A 154 -5.72 -12.18 -13.95
C VAL A 154 -5.22 -13.47 -13.30
N PHE A 155 -5.13 -13.53 -11.97
CA PHE A 155 -4.85 -14.77 -11.25
C PHE A 155 -6.13 -15.50 -10.85
N ALA A 156 -7.10 -14.79 -10.28
CA ALA A 156 -8.34 -15.36 -9.76
C ALA A 156 -9.11 -16.15 -10.83
N GLU A 157 -9.24 -15.64 -12.06
CA GLU A 157 -9.94 -16.37 -13.14
C GLU A 157 -9.26 -17.69 -13.50
N ARG A 158 -7.92 -17.73 -13.45
CA ARG A 158 -7.14 -18.93 -13.77
C ARG A 158 -7.22 -19.95 -12.63
N VAL A 159 -7.15 -19.49 -11.39
CA VAL A 159 -7.34 -20.37 -10.22
C VAL A 159 -8.78 -20.90 -10.16
N ARG A 160 -9.79 -20.09 -10.48
CA ARG A 160 -11.19 -20.54 -10.62
C ARG A 160 -11.39 -21.53 -11.76
N ARG A 161 -10.59 -21.43 -12.83
CA ARG A 161 -10.58 -22.43 -13.89
C ARG A 161 -10.00 -23.75 -13.37
N ALA A 162 -8.88 -23.71 -12.67
CA ALA A 162 -8.28 -24.89 -12.04
C ALA A 162 -9.21 -25.53 -10.99
N GLU A 163 -10.04 -24.74 -10.31
CA GLU A 163 -11.11 -25.25 -9.43
C GLU A 163 -12.13 -26.08 -10.19
N ARG A 164 -12.61 -25.59 -11.35
CA ARG A 164 -13.52 -26.35 -12.22
C ARG A 164 -12.86 -27.61 -12.81
N GLU A 165 -11.55 -27.60 -12.97
CA GLU A 165 -10.74 -28.73 -13.44
C GLU A 165 -10.37 -29.70 -12.29
N GLY A 166 -10.81 -29.44 -11.06
CA GLY A 166 -10.60 -30.31 -9.90
C GLY A 166 -9.22 -30.22 -9.24
N LEU A 167 -8.36 -29.31 -9.70
CA LEU A 167 -7.02 -29.09 -9.11
C LEU A 167 -7.06 -28.16 -7.88
N VAL A 168 -8.08 -27.32 -7.76
CA VAL A 168 -8.19 -26.37 -6.64
C VAL A 168 -9.49 -26.58 -5.90
N ARG A 169 -9.43 -26.61 -4.57
CA ARG A 169 -10.62 -26.52 -3.71
C ARG A 169 -10.52 -25.25 -2.88
N PHE A 170 -11.55 -24.40 -2.95
CA PHE A 170 -11.70 -23.29 -2.02
C PHE A 170 -12.59 -23.69 -0.85
N GLU A 171 -12.14 -23.41 0.37
CA GLU A 171 -13.00 -23.44 1.55
C GLU A 171 -13.01 -22.08 2.22
N TYR A 172 -14.12 -21.37 1.99
CA TYR A 172 -14.43 -20.10 2.64
C TYR A 172 -14.94 -20.32 4.06
N ARG A 173 -14.88 -19.26 4.85
CA ARG A 173 -15.28 -19.31 6.27
C ARG A 173 -14.47 -20.37 7.03
N ARG A 174 -13.19 -20.52 6.68
CA ARG A 174 -12.20 -21.37 7.34
C ARG A 174 -11.13 -20.47 7.94
N ARG A 175 -11.17 -20.31 9.26
CA ARG A 175 -10.18 -19.52 9.99
C ARG A 175 -9.14 -20.46 10.58
N VAL A 176 -7.92 -20.42 10.06
CA VAL A 176 -6.81 -21.22 10.58
C VAL A 176 -6.42 -20.73 11.97
N ASP A 177 -6.37 -21.65 12.92
CA ASP A 177 -6.01 -21.37 14.32
C ASP A 177 -4.64 -21.98 14.69
N GLU A 178 -4.18 -23.01 13.96
CA GLU A 178 -2.92 -23.71 14.23
C GLU A 178 -2.31 -24.33 12.96
N LEU A 179 -0.98 -24.34 12.89
CA LEU A 179 -0.17 -25.13 11.95
C LEU A 179 0.23 -26.43 12.63
N LEU A 180 -0.05 -27.57 12.00
CA LEU A 180 0.26 -28.89 12.57
C LEU A 180 1.72 -29.23 12.34
N VAL A 181 2.45 -29.50 13.43
CA VAL A 181 3.89 -29.76 13.41
C VAL A 181 4.19 -31.15 13.96
N ASP A 182 4.88 -31.99 13.19
CA ASP A 182 5.48 -33.26 13.65
C ASP A 182 6.98 -33.22 13.40
N ARG A 183 7.78 -33.57 14.41
CA ARG A 183 9.26 -33.60 14.34
C ARG A 183 9.87 -32.34 13.69
N GLY A 184 9.27 -31.18 13.95
CA GLY A 184 9.72 -29.88 13.45
C GLY A 184 9.31 -29.55 12.01
N ALA A 185 8.55 -30.43 11.34
CA ALA A 185 8.00 -30.22 9.99
C ALA A 185 6.50 -29.91 10.05
N VAL A 186 6.08 -28.88 9.31
CA VAL A 186 4.68 -28.52 9.12
C VAL A 186 4.05 -29.44 8.08
N HIS A 187 2.95 -30.10 8.43
CA HIS A 187 2.27 -31.08 7.57
C HIS A 187 0.76 -30.85 7.44
N GLY A 188 0.26 -29.69 7.87
CA GLY A 188 -1.17 -29.40 7.84
C GLY A 188 -1.57 -28.20 8.67
N VAL A 189 -2.88 -28.02 8.79
CA VAL A 189 -3.53 -26.95 9.56
C VAL A 189 -4.76 -27.47 10.26
N ARG A 190 -5.12 -26.83 11.37
CA ARG A 190 -6.46 -26.95 11.97
C ARG A 190 -7.04 -25.59 12.32
N GLY A 191 -8.35 -25.52 12.44
CA GLY A 191 -9.01 -24.29 12.86
C GLY A 191 -10.52 -24.35 12.89
N SER A 192 -11.09 -23.16 12.90
CA SER A 192 -12.53 -22.93 13.09
C SER A 192 -13.26 -22.78 11.77
N VAL A 193 -14.44 -23.39 11.68
CA VAL A 193 -15.46 -23.08 10.69
C VAL A 193 -16.29 -21.91 11.19
N LEU A 194 -16.28 -20.80 10.47
CA LEU A 194 -17.12 -19.65 10.77
C LEU A 194 -18.49 -19.81 10.13
N GLU A 195 -19.52 -19.20 10.72
CA GLU A 195 -20.84 -19.20 10.09
C GLU A 195 -20.82 -18.58 8.69
N PRO A 196 -21.68 -19.04 7.76
CA PRO A 196 -21.83 -18.43 6.44
C PRO A 196 -22.09 -16.92 6.54
N SER A 197 -21.55 -16.17 5.56
CA SER A 197 -21.73 -14.72 5.49
C SER A 197 -22.04 -14.30 4.06
N ALA A 198 -23.09 -13.48 3.91
CA ALA A 198 -23.43 -12.79 2.67
C ALA A 198 -23.02 -11.30 2.70
N GLU A 199 -22.22 -10.90 3.70
CA GLU A 199 -21.74 -9.52 3.80
C GLU A 199 -20.95 -9.13 2.55
N PRO A 200 -21.12 -7.89 2.05
CA PRO A 200 -20.34 -7.39 0.93
C PRO A 200 -18.84 -7.43 1.18
N ARG A 201 -18.05 -7.43 0.10
CA ARG A 201 -16.58 -7.38 0.17
C ARG A 201 -16.09 -6.29 1.11
N GLY A 202 -15.15 -6.64 1.99
CA GLY A 202 -14.50 -5.71 2.92
C GLY A 202 -15.32 -5.37 4.17
N VAL A 203 -16.64 -5.57 4.16
CA VAL A 203 -17.49 -5.39 5.34
C VAL A 203 -17.12 -6.45 6.38
N ALA A 204 -17.09 -6.04 7.65
CA ALA A 204 -16.76 -6.93 8.75
C ALA A 204 -17.81 -8.06 8.85
N SER A 205 -17.38 -9.29 8.59
CA SER A 205 -18.23 -10.47 8.72
C SER A 205 -18.15 -11.09 10.12
N SER A 206 -19.17 -11.85 10.51
CA SER A 206 -19.22 -12.51 11.82
C SER A 206 -18.03 -13.43 12.09
N ARG A 207 -17.61 -13.50 13.35
CA ARG A 207 -16.57 -14.42 13.85
C ARG A 207 -17.13 -15.58 14.68
N ARG A 208 -18.45 -15.80 14.63
CA ARG A 208 -19.12 -16.93 15.31
C ARG A 208 -18.64 -18.25 14.72
N VAL A 209 -18.12 -19.12 15.58
CA VAL A 209 -17.66 -20.46 15.23
C VAL A 209 -18.85 -21.43 15.24
N VAL A 210 -18.97 -22.25 14.21
CA VAL A 210 -20.04 -23.26 14.05
C VAL A 210 -19.50 -24.68 13.85
N GLY A 211 -18.19 -24.86 13.88
CA GLY A 211 -17.52 -26.15 13.76
C GLY A 211 -16.01 -26.00 13.71
N GLU A 212 -15.32 -27.12 13.51
CA GLU A 212 -13.87 -27.20 13.39
C GLU A 212 -13.49 -27.95 12.11
N PHE A 213 -12.25 -27.76 11.66
CA PHE A 213 -11.67 -28.49 10.53
C PHE A 213 -10.21 -28.83 10.80
N GLU A 214 -9.74 -29.88 10.14
CA GLU A 214 -8.34 -30.31 10.11
C GLU A 214 -8.00 -30.82 8.71
N HIS A 215 -6.87 -30.37 8.16
CA HIS A 215 -6.39 -30.79 6.84
C HIS A 215 -4.89 -31.06 6.86
N HIS A 216 -4.48 -32.10 6.14
CA HIS A 216 -3.08 -32.50 5.97
C HIS A 216 -2.63 -32.34 4.53
N ALA A 217 -1.40 -31.86 4.35
CA ALA A 217 -0.74 -31.67 3.07
C ALA A 217 0.77 -31.84 3.20
N GLN A 218 1.46 -31.94 2.06
CA GLN A 218 2.92 -32.04 2.04
C GLN A 218 3.59 -30.70 2.41
N ALA A 219 2.90 -29.58 2.17
CA ALA A 219 3.35 -28.26 2.57
C ALA A 219 2.18 -27.28 2.79
N VAL A 220 2.47 -26.21 3.53
CA VAL A 220 1.57 -25.09 3.82
C VAL A 220 2.21 -23.76 3.38
N VAL A 221 1.49 -22.97 2.59
CA VAL A 221 1.84 -21.59 2.22
C VAL A 221 0.98 -20.62 3.01
N VAL A 222 1.60 -19.78 3.85
CA VAL A 222 0.92 -18.70 4.57
C VAL A 222 0.94 -17.42 3.72
N ALA A 223 -0.24 -16.92 3.35
CA ALA A 223 -0.44 -15.74 2.52
C ALA A 223 -1.55 -14.81 3.06
N SER A 224 -1.60 -14.66 4.38
CA SER A 224 -2.72 -14.07 5.14
C SER A 224 -2.73 -12.53 5.23
N GLY A 225 -1.73 -11.84 4.69
CA GLY A 225 -1.61 -10.38 4.81
C GLY A 225 -0.90 -9.91 6.08
N GLY A 226 -0.99 -8.61 6.37
CA GLY A 226 -0.31 -7.96 7.49
C GLY A 226 -1.25 -7.66 8.66
N ILE A 227 -0.88 -6.68 9.47
CA ILE A 227 -1.60 -6.34 10.72
C ILE A 227 -2.52 -5.10 10.60
N GLY A 228 -2.54 -4.44 9.44
CA GLY A 228 -3.05 -3.06 9.32
C GLY A 228 -4.51 -2.85 9.73
N GLY A 229 -5.32 -3.92 9.79
CA GLY A 229 -6.72 -3.88 10.21
C GLY A 229 -6.91 -3.99 11.73
N ASP A 230 -5.86 -4.42 12.45
CA ASP A 230 -5.85 -4.52 13.91
C ASP A 230 -5.01 -3.38 14.50
N GLN A 231 -5.68 -2.29 14.89
CA GLN A 231 -4.98 -1.14 15.46
C GLN A 231 -4.32 -1.43 16.81
N GLU A 232 -4.77 -2.43 17.57
CA GLU A 232 -4.13 -2.80 18.84
C GLU A 232 -2.78 -3.48 18.56
N LEU A 233 -2.76 -4.42 17.61
CA LEU A 233 -1.53 -5.07 17.16
C LEU A 233 -0.57 -4.07 16.48
N VAL A 234 -1.09 -3.09 15.73
CA VAL A 234 -0.29 -1.94 15.23
C VAL A 234 0.34 -1.17 16.39
N ARG A 235 -0.44 -0.78 17.41
CA ARG A 235 0.10 -0.04 18.57
C ARG A 235 1.11 -0.86 19.36
N ARG A 236 0.88 -2.16 19.54
CA ARG A 236 1.80 -3.08 20.24
C ARG A 236 3.16 -3.17 19.56
N ASN A 237 3.19 -3.11 18.23
CA ASN A 237 4.43 -3.17 17.46
C ASN A 237 4.90 -1.78 17.00
N TRP A 238 4.32 -0.69 17.52
CA TRP A 238 4.59 0.64 17.01
C TRP A 238 6.09 0.98 17.07
N PRO A 239 6.67 1.58 16.01
CA PRO A 239 8.09 1.77 15.97
C PRO A 239 8.55 2.81 16.99
N ARG A 240 9.37 2.40 17.96
CA ARG A 240 9.89 3.32 19.01
C ARG A 240 10.62 4.53 18.41
N ARG A 241 11.28 4.36 17.26
CA ARG A 241 11.97 5.43 16.50
C ARG A 241 11.03 6.53 15.97
N LEU A 242 9.71 6.28 15.95
CA LEU A 242 8.69 7.26 15.57
C LEU A 242 8.03 7.93 16.78
N GLY A 243 8.45 7.59 18.01
CA GLY A 243 7.83 8.09 19.23
C GLY A 243 6.54 7.36 19.58
N ARG A 244 5.59 8.07 20.21
CA ARG A 244 4.31 7.51 20.64
C ARG A 244 3.39 7.31 19.42
N ALA A 245 2.67 6.19 19.39
CA ALA A 245 1.60 5.99 18.41
C ALA A 245 0.53 7.08 18.56
N PRO A 246 -0.06 7.59 17.46
CA PRO A 246 -1.19 8.51 17.52
C PRO A 246 -2.33 7.94 18.36
N GLU A 247 -3.01 8.81 19.07
CA GLU A 247 -4.23 8.46 19.80
C GLU A 247 -5.31 8.03 18.80
N HIS A 248 -5.57 8.88 17.80
CA HIS A 248 -6.53 8.63 16.73
C HIS A 248 -5.81 8.26 15.42
N MET A 249 -6.08 7.05 14.92
CA MET A 249 -5.63 6.58 13.61
C MET A 249 -6.83 6.12 12.78
N LEU A 250 -6.72 6.25 11.47
CA LEU A 250 -7.66 5.67 10.52
C LEU A 250 -7.16 4.29 10.07
N THR A 251 -8.08 3.45 9.60
CA THR A 251 -7.80 2.09 9.13
C THR A 251 -7.87 2.00 7.61
N GLY A 252 -6.75 1.74 6.94
CA GLY A 252 -6.65 1.74 5.48
C GLY A 252 -6.80 0.37 4.80
N VAL A 253 -7.20 -0.65 5.56
CA VAL A 253 -7.39 -2.03 5.09
C VAL A 253 -8.62 -2.66 5.72
N PRO A 254 -9.23 -3.70 5.09
CA PRO A 254 -10.35 -4.40 5.67
C PRO A 254 -10.06 -5.01 7.05
N ALA A 255 -11.11 -5.20 7.85
CA ALA A 255 -11.03 -5.72 9.21
C ALA A 255 -10.44 -7.14 9.32
N HIS A 256 -10.45 -7.92 8.24
CA HIS A 256 -9.87 -9.27 8.19
C HIS A 256 -8.34 -9.30 7.99
N VAL A 257 -7.69 -8.13 7.87
CA VAL A 257 -6.22 -8.00 7.83
C VAL A 257 -5.70 -7.89 9.27
N ASP A 258 -5.79 -9.01 10.00
CA ASP A 258 -5.65 -9.10 11.46
C ASP A 258 -4.27 -9.55 11.95
N GLY A 259 -3.38 -9.98 11.04
CA GLY A 259 -2.02 -10.40 11.39
C GLY A 259 -1.90 -11.71 12.16
N ARG A 260 -2.98 -12.44 12.44
CA ARG A 260 -2.99 -13.60 13.35
C ARG A 260 -1.97 -14.68 13.02
N MET A 261 -1.71 -14.88 11.72
CA MET A 261 -0.81 -15.93 11.26
C MET A 261 0.64 -15.68 11.62
N LEU A 262 1.05 -14.44 11.94
CA LEU A 262 2.42 -14.16 12.40
C LEU A 262 2.72 -14.92 13.69
N GLU A 263 1.83 -14.83 14.68
CA GLU A 263 1.99 -15.51 15.97
C GLU A 263 1.78 -17.03 15.85
N ILE A 264 0.85 -17.47 15.00
CA ILE A 264 0.66 -18.90 14.69
C ILE A 264 1.92 -19.48 14.04
N GLY A 265 2.56 -18.75 13.12
CA GLY A 265 3.81 -19.16 12.50
C GLY A 265 4.96 -19.27 13.49
N GLU A 266 5.11 -18.31 14.40
CA GLU A 266 6.14 -18.38 15.45
C GLU A 266 5.97 -19.60 16.35
N ARG A 267 4.74 -19.91 16.76
CA ARG A 267 4.45 -21.13 17.52
C ARG A 267 4.83 -22.40 16.75
N ALA A 268 4.77 -22.36 15.42
CA ALA A 268 5.21 -23.43 14.54
C ALA A 268 6.74 -23.43 14.26
N GLY A 269 7.50 -22.53 14.88
CA GLY A 269 8.96 -22.45 14.77
C GLY A 269 9.48 -21.39 13.79
N ALA A 270 8.62 -20.54 13.22
CA ALA A 270 9.04 -19.47 12.32
C ALA A 270 9.81 -18.37 13.05
N SER A 271 10.87 -17.87 12.43
CA SER A 271 11.51 -16.59 12.73
C SER A 271 10.62 -15.46 12.21
N VAL A 272 10.19 -14.55 13.09
CA VAL A 272 9.48 -13.32 12.71
C VAL A 272 10.31 -12.12 13.13
N ILE A 273 10.79 -11.39 12.14
CA ILE A 273 11.74 -10.28 12.31
C ILE A 273 11.12 -8.94 11.94
N ASN A 274 11.77 -7.85 12.37
CA ASN A 274 11.45 -6.49 11.92
C ASN A 274 10.01 -6.05 12.20
N ARG A 275 9.40 -6.53 13.30
CA ARG A 275 8.00 -6.26 13.68
C ARG A 275 7.62 -4.78 13.71
N ASP A 276 8.59 -3.95 14.04
CA ASP A 276 8.47 -2.50 14.15
C ASP A 276 8.76 -1.76 12.81
N ARG A 277 8.87 -2.48 11.70
CA ARG A 277 8.96 -1.88 10.37
C ARG A 277 7.56 -1.83 9.78
N MET A 278 7.04 -0.61 9.68
CA MET A 278 5.68 -0.33 9.24
C MET A 278 5.69 0.83 8.25
N TRP A 279 4.68 0.85 7.39
CA TRP A 279 4.44 1.92 6.45
C TRP A 279 3.01 2.43 6.63
N HIS A 280 2.90 3.67 7.09
CA HIS A 280 1.65 4.35 7.39
C HIS A 280 1.65 5.71 6.71
N TYR A 281 0.50 6.08 6.18
CA TYR A 281 0.37 7.34 5.46
C TYR A 281 -0.03 8.47 6.40
N THR A 282 0.44 9.67 6.10
CA THR A 282 0.11 10.88 6.86
C THR A 282 -1.01 11.69 6.20
N GLU A 283 -1.33 11.39 4.94
CA GLU A 283 -2.38 12.03 4.15
C GLU A 283 -3.73 11.28 4.23
N GLY A 284 -4.06 10.71 5.39
CA GLY A 284 -5.29 9.95 5.61
C GLY A 284 -6.50 10.84 5.89
N VAL A 285 -7.62 10.59 5.22
CA VAL A 285 -8.92 11.20 5.49
C VAL A 285 -9.96 10.13 5.81
N GLY A 286 -10.93 10.44 6.67
CA GLY A 286 -12.04 9.54 6.96
C GLY A 286 -12.91 9.35 5.73
N ASN A 287 -13.22 8.11 5.37
CA ASN A 287 -14.12 7.83 4.27
C ASN A 287 -15.55 8.26 4.65
N TRP A 288 -16.18 9.06 3.80
CA TRP A 288 -17.56 9.50 4.02
C TRP A 288 -18.57 8.36 3.81
N ASP A 289 -18.18 7.33 3.07
CA ASP A 289 -18.95 6.09 2.83
C ASP A 289 -18.08 4.88 3.23
N PRO A 290 -17.92 4.63 4.54
CA PRO A 290 -17.00 3.61 5.05
C PRO A 290 -17.51 2.19 4.72
N VAL A 291 -16.58 1.28 4.44
CA VAL A 291 -16.86 -0.14 4.16
C VAL A 291 -16.52 -0.99 5.38
N TRP A 292 -15.52 -0.58 6.14
CA TRP A 292 -15.11 -1.18 7.42
C TRP A 292 -15.00 -0.11 8.52
N PRO A 293 -14.90 -0.52 9.79
CA PRO A 293 -14.73 0.42 10.91
C PRO A 293 -13.49 1.33 10.74
N ASP A 294 -13.66 2.62 11.03
CA ASP A 294 -12.61 3.65 10.89
C ASP A 294 -11.98 3.72 9.49
N HIS A 295 -12.73 3.34 8.44
CA HIS A 295 -12.23 3.31 7.07
C HIS A 295 -11.64 4.67 6.67
N GLY A 296 -10.33 4.70 6.49
CA GLY A 296 -9.61 5.85 5.96
C GLY A 296 -9.13 5.63 4.53
N ILE A 297 -9.07 6.72 3.78
CA ILE A 297 -8.53 6.77 2.43
C ILE A 297 -7.31 7.66 2.42
N ARG A 298 -6.24 7.22 1.74
CA ARG A 298 -5.08 8.06 1.51
C ARG A 298 -5.37 9.00 0.34
N ILE A 299 -5.15 10.29 0.54
CA ILE A 299 -4.98 11.22 -0.57
C ILE A 299 -3.63 10.94 -1.20
N LEU A 300 -3.60 10.74 -2.52
CA LEU A 300 -2.39 10.92 -3.30
C LEU A 300 -2.41 12.38 -3.73
N PRO A 301 -1.59 13.27 -3.13
CA PRO A 301 -1.54 14.67 -3.50
C PRO A 301 -0.48 14.94 -4.58
N GLY A 302 -0.61 16.07 -5.26
CA GLY A 302 0.54 16.73 -5.89
C GLY A 302 1.19 17.72 -4.91
N PRO A 303 2.36 18.29 -5.25
CA PRO A 303 3.18 19.05 -4.32
C PRO A 303 2.61 20.43 -3.95
N SER A 304 1.48 20.86 -4.53
CA SER A 304 1.09 22.26 -4.50
C SER A 304 0.41 22.72 -3.21
N SER A 305 -0.24 21.81 -2.47
CA SER A 305 -0.92 22.13 -1.21
C SER A 305 0.08 22.60 -0.15
N LEU A 306 -0.23 23.69 0.55
CA LEU A 306 0.55 24.10 1.71
C LEU A 306 0.27 23.11 2.86
N TRP A 307 1.31 22.43 3.35
CA TRP A 307 1.18 21.47 4.45
C TRP A 307 1.53 22.15 5.76
N LEU A 308 0.56 22.23 6.65
CA LEU A 308 0.69 22.79 7.99
C LEU A 308 0.57 21.67 9.05
N ASP A 309 1.31 21.79 10.15
CA ASP A 309 1.07 20.99 11.34
C ASP A 309 -0.26 21.41 12.03
N ALA A 310 -0.61 20.75 13.13
CA ALA A 310 -1.83 21.06 13.89
C ALA A 310 -1.87 22.50 14.44
N CYS A 311 -0.72 23.15 14.59
CA CYS A 311 -0.55 24.49 15.15
C CYS A 311 -0.43 25.58 14.07
N GLY A 312 -0.56 25.22 12.80
CA GLY A 312 -0.48 26.16 11.67
C GLY A 312 0.94 26.51 11.23
N ASN A 313 1.96 25.79 11.70
CA ASN A 313 3.33 25.96 11.19
C ASN A 313 3.48 25.16 9.90
N ARG A 314 4.10 25.76 8.88
CA ARG A 314 4.41 25.05 7.65
C ARG A 314 5.46 23.97 7.91
N LEU A 315 5.23 22.79 7.36
CA LEU A 315 6.21 21.70 7.42
C LEU A 315 7.50 22.11 6.67
N PRO A 316 8.68 21.84 7.24
CA PRO A 316 9.95 22.20 6.61
C PRO A 316 10.26 21.27 5.42
N PRO A 317 11.13 21.68 4.49
CA PRO A 317 11.67 20.78 3.48
C PRO A 317 12.36 19.57 4.14
N PRO A 318 12.24 18.35 3.57
CA PRO A 318 11.58 18.01 2.30
C PRO A 318 10.10 17.61 2.46
N TYR A 319 9.44 17.88 3.59
CA TYR A 319 8.11 17.36 3.94
C TYR A 319 6.95 18.06 3.21
N PHE A 320 7.02 18.04 1.89
CA PHE A 320 5.96 18.46 0.99
C PHE A 320 5.01 17.30 0.69
N PRO A 321 3.79 17.57 0.22
CA PRO A 321 2.86 16.51 -0.16
C PRO A 321 3.48 15.58 -1.23
N GLY A 322 3.50 14.26 -0.96
CA GLY A 322 4.05 13.25 -1.88
C GLY A 322 5.58 13.18 -1.97
N PHE A 323 6.31 13.55 -0.90
CA PHE A 323 7.78 13.53 -0.87
C PHE A 323 8.40 12.46 0.03
N ASP A 324 8.32 12.59 1.35
CA ASP A 324 8.94 11.64 2.29
C ASP A 324 7.93 11.29 3.38
N THR A 325 7.23 10.18 3.20
CA THR A 325 6.12 9.72 4.02
C THR A 325 6.58 9.45 5.45
N MET A 326 7.71 8.75 5.60
CA MET A 326 8.19 8.33 6.91
C MET A 326 8.93 9.45 7.64
N GLY A 327 9.65 10.31 6.93
CA GLY A 327 10.18 11.55 7.51
C GLY A 327 9.07 12.50 7.95
N THR A 328 8.04 12.67 7.12
CA THR A 328 6.85 13.48 7.45
C THR A 328 6.11 12.90 8.64
N LEU A 329 5.92 11.57 8.70
CA LEU A 329 5.31 10.90 9.84
C LEU A 329 6.09 11.18 11.12
N ARG A 330 7.41 11.01 11.09
CA ARG A 330 8.28 11.31 12.25
C ARG A 330 8.15 12.77 12.69
N HIS A 331 8.16 13.70 11.74
CA HIS A 331 8.04 15.13 12.02
C HIS A 331 6.69 15.46 12.67
N LEU A 332 5.58 14.98 12.08
CA LEU A 332 4.24 15.23 12.61
C LEU A 332 4.05 14.65 14.01
N LEU A 333 4.52 13.43 14.26
CA LEU A 333 4.43 12.81 15.59
C LEU A 333 5.24 13.59 16.64
N ALA A 334 6.38 14.17 16.26
CA ALA A 334 7.19 14.99 17.15
C ALA A 334 6.48 16.29 17.60
N THR A 335 5.44 16.74 16.88
CA THR A 335 4.62 17.89 17.30
C THR A 335 3.70 17.56 18.49
N GLY A 336 3.50 16.28 18.82
CA GLY A 336 2.60 15.84 19.88
C GLY A 336 1.11 15.85 19.48
N HIS A 337 0.79 16.10 18.21
CA HIS A 337 -0.56 16.10 17.66
C HIS A 337 -0.76 14.93 16.69
N ASP A 338 -2.02 14.49 16.55
CA ASP A 338 -2.43 13.34 15.74
C ASP A 338 -3.01 13.72 14.38
N HIS A 339 -2.99 15.01 14.04
CA HIS A 339 -3.46 15.51 12.77
C HIS A 339 -2.59 16.64 12.22
N SER A 340 -2.77 16.90 10.92
CA SER A 340 -2.15 18.01 10.19
C SER A 340 -3.14 18.54 9.16
N TRP A 341 -2.75 19.55 8.40
CA TRP A 341 -3.63 20.23 7.44
C TRP A 341 -2.97 20.39 6.08
N PHE A 342 -3.68 20.00 5.03
CA PHE A 342 -3.48 20.63 3.73
C PHE A 342 -4.31 21.90 3.66
N LEU A 343 -3.70 23.00 3.21
CA LEU A 343 -4.36 24.23 2.81
C LEU A 343 -4.10 24.47 1.33
N LEU A 344 -5.17 24.58 0.56
CA LEU A 344 -5.14 24.69 -0.89
C LEU A 344 -6.35 25.46 -1.41
N ASP A 345 -6.48 25.54 -2.73
CA ASP A 345 -7.63 26.10 -3.44
C ASP A 345 -8.30 25.04 -4.33
N ARG A 346 -9.43 25.41 -4.94
CA ARG A 346 -10.17 24.55 -5.86
C ARG A 346 -9.30 24.08 -7.03
N SER A 347 -8.47 24.92 -7.64
CA SER A 347 -7.66 24.52 -8.81
C SER A 347 -6.63 23.44 -8.47
N ILE A 348 -6.06 23.48 -7.26
CA ILE A 348 -5.19 22.42 -6.75
C ILE A 348 -6.01 21.17 -6.44
N LEU A 349 -7.15 21.30 -5.76
CA LEU A 349 -8.00 20.17 -5.38
C LEU A 349 -8.44 19.37 -6.62
N GLU A 350 -8.94 20.06 -7.64
CA GLU A 350 -9.51 19.43 -8.84
C GLU A 350 -8.48 18.64 -9.64
N LYS A 351 -7.23 19.10 -9.68
CA LYS A 351 -6.18 18.51 -10.53
C LYS A 351 -5.23 17.58 -9.78
N GLU A 352 -4.91 17.89 -8.53
CA GLU A 352 -3.83 17.20 -7.81
C GLU A 352 -4.33 16.13 -6.83
N PHE A 353 -5.61 16.13 -6.46
CA PHE A 353 -6.12 15.12 -5.53
C PHE A 353 -6.57 13.87 -6.29
N ALA A 354 -5.95 12.75 -5.93
CA ALA A 354 -6.45 11.42 -6.25
C ALA A 354 -6.61 10.64 -4.95
N LEU A 355 -7.47 9.62 -4.94
CA LEU A 355 -7.75 8.79 -3.78
C LEU A 355 -7.22 7.37 -4.02
N SER A 356 -6.64 6.74 -3.00
CA SER A 356 -5.92 5.46 -3.16
C SER A 356 -6.78 4.22 -3.40
N GLY A 357 -8.08 4.27 -3.07
CA GLY A 357 -8.99 3.13 -3.18
C GLY A 357 -9.39 2.86 -4.63
N SER A 358 -9.41 1.60 -5.06
CA SER A 358 -9.92 1.22 -6.40
C SER A 358 -11.36 1.67 -6.61
N GLU A 359 -12.18 1.61 -5.56
CA GLU A 359 -13.56 2.06 -5.50
C GLU A 359 -13.70 3.58 -5.67
N GLN A 360 -12.64 4.34 -5.34
CA GLN A 360 -12.57 5.78 -5.54
C GLN A 360 -12.08 6.17 -6.95
N ASN A 361 -11.84 5.21 -7.85
CA ASN A 361 -11.33 5.46 -9.20
C ASN A 361 -12.11 4.68 -10.26
N PRO A 362 -13.45 4.87 -10.37
CA PRO A 362 -14.29 4.08 -11.27
C PRO A 362 -13.92 4.24 -12.74
N ASP A 363 -13.29 5.35 -13.14
CA ASP A 363 -12.84 5.55 -14.51
C ASP A 363 -11.67 4.64 -14.89
N LEU A 364 -10.75 4.38 -13.96
CA LEU A 364 -9.63 3.46 -14.13
C LEU A 364 -10.05 2.01 -13.86
N THR A 365 -10.79 1.78 -12.78
CA THR A 365 -11.21 0.46 -12.31
C THR A 365 -12.19 -0.20 -13.28
N ASP A 366 -13.19 0.54 -13.78
CA ASP A 366 -14.15 0.02 -14.76
C ASP A 366 -13.61 0.02 -16.19
N LYS A 367 -12.34 0.41 -16.38
CA LYS A 367 -11.68 0.49 -17.68
C LYS A 367 -12.49 1.30 -18.69
N SER A 368 -12.94 2.50 -18.30
CA SER A 368 -13.85 3.30 -19.12
C SER A 368 -13.15 4.49 -19.78
N PRO A 369 -12.80 4.42 -21.08
CA PRO A 369 -12.23 5.55 -21.80
C PRO A 369 -13.13 6.79 -21.78
N ARG A 370 -14.46 6.59 -21.76
CA ARG A 370 -15.45 7.68 -21.67
C ARG A 370 -15.34 8.43 -20.34
N LYS A 371 -15.28 7.71 -19.20
CA LYS A 371 -15.10 8.33 -17.88
C LYS A 371 -13.72 9.00 -17.77
N LEU A 372 -12.68 8.42 -18.38
CA LEU A 372 -11.36 9.03 -18.42
C LEU A 372 -11.36 10.37 -19.20
N LEU A 373 -12.02 10.40 -20.36
CA LEU A 373 -12.16 11.61 -21.18
C LEU A 373 -12.97 12.72 -20.47
N SER A 374 -13.90 12.37 -19.57
CA SER A 374 -14.61 13.39 -18.79
C SER A 374 -13.70 14.19 -17.84
N ARG A 375 -12.53 13.66 -17.45
CA ARG A 375 -11.55 14.41 -16.64
C ARG A 375 -10.99 15.65 -17.37
N VAL A 376 -11.11 15.71 -18.70
CA VAL A 376 -10.66 16.85 -19.52
C VAL A 376 -11.61 18.04 -19.41
N ARG A 377 -12.86 17.84 -18.93
CA ARG A 377 -13.90 18.89 -18.88
C ARG A 377 -13.79 19.85 -17.69
N GLY A 378 -12.73 19.75 -16.88
CA GLY A 378 -12.55 20.53 -15.64
C GLY A 378 -13.45 20.06 -14.50
N GLY A 379 -13.21 20.55 -13.28
CA GLY A 379 -13.92 20.08 -12.08
C GLY A 379 -13.22 18.93 -11.38
N ALA A 380 -13.51 18.75 -10.08
CA ALA A 380 -12.94 17.66 -9.29
C ALA A 380 -13.49 16.31 -9.79
N PRO A 381 -12.67 15.24 -9.81
CA PRO A 381 -13.18 13.89 -10.04
C PRO A 381 -14.36 13.60 -9.10
N GLY A 382 -15.39 12.91 -9.59
CA GLY A 382 -16.62 12.65 -8.82
C GLY A 382 -16.40 12.19 -7.37
N PRO A 383 -15.48 11.24 -7.11
CA PRO A 383 -15.11 10.84 -5.75
C PRO A 383 -14.51 11.98 -4.91
N VAL A 384 -13.57 12.77 -5.46
CA VAL A 384 -12.98 13.93 -4.77
C VAL A 384 -14.06 14.97 -4.45
N GLU A 385 -14.99 15.21 -5.37
CA GLU A 385 -16.13 16.10 -5.14
C GLU A 385 -17.09 15.58 -4.06
N ALA A 386 -17.31 14.26 -3.99
CA ALA A 386 -18.09 13.65 -2.92
C ALA A 386 -17.42 13.86 -1.54
N PHE A 387 -16.10 13.67 -1.45
CA PHE A 387 -15.33 13.98 -0.25
C PHE A 387 -15.40 15.47 0.11
N ARG A 388 -15.26 16.38 -0.87
CA ARG A 388 -15.39 17.83 -0.66
C ARG A 388 -16.75 18.20 -0.07
N ARG A 389 -17.83 17.53 -0.50
CA ARG A 389 -19.21 17.84 -0.09
C ARG A 389 -19.66 17.14 1.19
N ARG A 390 -19.18 15.92 1.44
CA ARG A 390 -19.70 15.03 2.50
C ARG A 390 -18.66 14.65 3.55
N GLY A 391 -17.37 14.74 3.19
CA GLY A 391 -16.27 14.35 4.06
C GLY A 391 -16.09 15.34 5.19
N VAL A 392 -16.12 14.84 6.43
CA VAL A 392 -15.98 15.66 7.64
C VAL A 392 -14.63 16.38 7.74
N ASP A 393 -13.62 15.87 7.03
CA ASP A 393 -12.27 16.42 7.04
C ASP A 393 -12.06 17.55 6.02
N PHE A 394 -13.03 17.80 5.12
CA PHE A 394 -12.92 18.80 4.04
C PHE A 394 -13.69 20.08 4.42
N LEU A 395 -12.96 21.17 4.61
CA LEU A 395 -13.50 22.48 4.92
C LEU A 395 -13.33 23.39 3.70
N VAL A 396 -14.40 24.06 3.29
CA VAL A 396 -14.40 24.96 2.12
C VAL A 396 -14.92 26.33 2.55
N ARG A 397 -14.15 27.39 2.28
CA ARG A 397 -14.51 28.78 2.61
C ARG A 397 -13.96 29.75 1.56
N ASP A 398 -14.61 30.89 1.42
CA ASP A 398 -14.18 31.93 0.47
C ASP A 398 -13.04 32.80 1.02
N THR A 399 -12.89 32.87 2.34
CA THR A 399 -11.84 33.66 2.99
C THR A 399 -10.94 32.79 3.86
N LEU A 400 -9.67 33.18 3.98
CA LEU A 400 -8.70 32.48 4.83
C LEU A 400 -9.09 32.55 6.32
N ARG A 401 -9.71 33.66 6.76
CA ARG A 401 -10.10 33.84 8.16
C ARG A 401 -11.20 32.86 8.55
N ASP A 402 -12.23 32.73 7.70
CA ASP A 402 -13.32 31.79 7.94
C ASP A 402 -12.82 30.35 7.86
N LEU A 403 -11.84 30.07 6.98
CA LEU A 403 -11.24 28.76 6.87
C LEU A 403 -10.49 28.36 8.15
N VAL A 404 -9.62 29.24 8.67
CA VAL A 404 -8.88 28.99 9.92
C VAL A 404 -9.84 28.86 11.11
N THR A 405 -10.92 29.65 11.13
CA THR A 405 -11.97 29.54 12.15
C THR A 405 -12.61 28.15 12.11
N ALA A 406 -13.03 27.69 10.92
CA ALA A 406 -13.61 26.36 10.74
C ALA A 406 -12.63 25.22 11.08
N MET A 407 -11.32 25.39 10.84
CA MET A 407 -10.29 24.40 11.20
C MET A 407 -10.19 24.22 12.72
N ASN A 408 -10.21 25.33 13.48
CA ASN A 408 -10.24 25.29 14.94
C ASN A 408 -11.56 24.70 15.48
N GLU A 409 -12.69 25.03 14.86
CA GLU A 409 -14.01 24.48 15.22
C GLU A 409 -14.05 22.95 15.03
N LEU A 410 -13.55 22.44 13.90
CA LEU A 410 -13.56 21.00 13.58
C LEU A 410 -12.78 20.16 14.60
N THR A 411 -11.69 20.72 15.15
CA THR A 411 -10.85 20.01 16.12
C THR A 411 -11.31 20.24 17.57
N GLY A 412 -12.24 21.17 17.81
CA GLY A 412 -12.63 21.60 19.15
C GLY A 412 -11.50 22.26 19.94
N ARG A 413 -10.37 22.58 19.30
CA ARG A 413 -9.18 23.17 19.93
C ARG A 413 -8.76 24.40 19.14
N ARG A 414 -8.44 25.49 19.84
CA ARG A 414 -7.94 26.73 19.22
C ARG A 414 -6.41 26.68 19.07
N LEU A 415 -5.93 25.75 18.25
CA LEU A 415 -4.48 25.55 18.01
C LEU A 415 -3.95 26.48 16.91
N LEU A 416 -4.77 26.86 15.93
CA LEU A 416 -4.35 27.67 14.80
C LEU A 416 -4.56 29.16 15.10
N ASP A 417 -3.50 29.95 14.94
CA ASP A 417 -3.57 31.42 14.89
C ASP A 417 -3.73 31.92 13.45
N TYR A 418 -4.68 32.82 13.22
CA TYR A 418 -4.97 33.35 11.89
C TYR A 418 -3.78 34.12 11.29
N GLN A 419 -3.11 34.97 12.07
CA GLN A 419 -2.02 35.79 11.53
C GLN A 419 -0.86 34.91 11.11
N ARG A 420 -0.50 33.92 11.92
CA ARG A 420 0.53 32.93 11.57
C ARG A 420 0.23 32.21 10.25
N VAL A 421 -0.98 31.64 10.12
CA VAL A 421 -1.36 30.92 8.89
C VAL A 421 -1.37 31.86 7.69
N ARG A 422 -1.84 33.10 7.86
CA ARG A 422 -1.83 34.13 6.82
C ARG A 422 -0.41 34.47 6.39
N ASP A 423 0.52 34.63 7.32
CA ASP A 423 1.90 34.97 7.02
C ASP A 423 2.59 33.85 6.23
N GLU A 424 2.34 32.58 6.56
CA GLU A 424 2.84 31.43 5.79
C GLU A 424 2.28 31.40 4.36
N VAL A 425 0.98 31.65 4.18
CA VAL A 425 0.35 31.71 2.86
C VAL A 425 0.93 32.86 2.02
N LEU A 426 1.03 34.05 2.60
CA LEU A 426 1.58 35.22 1.91
C LEU A 426 3.06 35.06 1.57
N ALA A 427 3.86 34.45 2.47
CA ALA A 427 5.27 34.16 2.22
C ALA A 427 5.46 33.23 1.02
N ARG A 428 4.65 32.16 0.92
CA ARG A 428 4.63 31.28 -0.26
C ARG A 428 4.18 32.05 -1.52
N ASP A 429 3.07 32.77 -1.45
CA ASP A 429 2.45 33.45 -2.60
C ASP A 429 3.33 34.56 -3.20
N ALA A 430 4.17 35.20 -2.38
CA ALA A 430 5.17 36.17 -2.84
C ALA A 430 6.19 35.54 -3.82
N GLY A 431 6.50 34.24 -3.67
CA GLY A 431 7.48 33.53 -4.50
C GLY A 431 6.97 32.98 -5.83
N VAL A 432 5.65 33.00 -6.07
CA VAL A 432 5.00 32.32 -7.21
C VAL A 432 5.53 32.81 -8.56
N GLY A 433 5.66 34.13 -8.74
CA GLY A 433 6.08 34.74 -10.00
C GLY A 433 7.58 34.63 -10.32
N GLY A 434 8.43 34.34 -9.32
CA GLY A 434 9.89 34.31 -9.49
C GLY A 434 10.41 32.93 -9.89
N MET A 435 11.09 32.83 -11.04
CA MET A 435 11.66 31.55 -11.50
C MET A 435 12.82 31.02 -10.63
N ALA A 436 13.63 31.92 -10.06
CA ALA A 436 14.82 31.60 -9.24
C ALA A 436 14.56 31.70 -7.72
N GLY A 437 13.30 31.58 -7.28
CA GLY A 437 12.92 31.78 -5.88
C GLY A 437 13.56 30.79 -4.89
N LYS A 438 13.65 31.20 -3.62
CA LYS A 438 14.24 30.40 -2.52
C LYS A 438 13.26 29.42 -1.85
N ASP A 439 11.97 29.48 -2.16
CA ASP A 439 10.97 28.56 -1.60
C ASP A 439 11.10 27.18 -2.24
N MET A 440 11.53 26.20 -1.45
CA MET A 440 11.81 24.85 -1.93
C MET A 440 10.55 24.10 -2.42
N GLN A 441 9.36 24.41 -1.90
CA GLN A 441 8.12 23.80 -2.39
C GLN A 441 7.77 24.32 -3.79
N LEU A 442 7.88 25.63 -4.02
CA LEU A 442 7.66 26.20 -5.36
C LEU A 442 8.67 25.66 -6.38
N THR A 443 9.93 25.48 -5.96
CA THR A 443 10.95 24.81 -6.79
C THR A 443 10.56 23.37 -7.10
N ALA A 444 10.08 22.60 -6.12
CA ALA A 444 9.57 21.25 -6.30
C ALA A 444 8.37 21.18 -7.26
N ILE A 445 7.40 22.10 -7.15
CA ILE A 445 6.24 22.17 -8.06
C ILE A 445 6.71 22.42 -9.51
N ARG A 446 7.63 23.36 -9.71
CA ARG A 446 8.20 23.66 -11.04
C ARG A 446 8.96 22.47 -11.61
N ALA A 447 9.78 21.81 -10.78
CA ALA A 447 10.52 20.60 -11.18
C ALA A 447 9.56 19.47 -11.58
N ALA A 448 8.48 19.24 -10.81
CA ALA A 448 7.47 18.25 -11.15
C ALA A 448 6.82 18.54 -12.50
N ARG A 449 6.48 19.81 -12.79
CA ARG A 449 5.95 20.24 -14.09
C ARG A 449 6.96 20.19 -15.23
N GLY A 450 8.25 20.02 -14.96
CA GLY A 450 9.26 19.72 -15.97
C GLY A 450 9.05 18.34 -16.61
N PHE A 451 8.42 17.41 -15.88
CA PHE A 451 8.08 16.09 -16.39
C PHE A 451 6.71 16.09 -17.08
N VAL A 452 6.64 15.55 -18.29
CA VAL A 452 5.47 15.63 -19.16
C VAL A 452 4.21 15.02 -18.56
N SER A 453 4.34 13.88 -17.89
CA SER A 453 3.22 13.20 -17.22
C SER A 453 2.63 14.13 -16.16
N ASP A 454 3.47 14.56 -15.20
CA ASP A 454 3.04 15.41 -14.10
C ASP A 454 2.43 16.73 -14.57
N ARG A 455 3.05 17.39 -15.56
CA ARG A 455 2.55 18.65 -16.12
C ARG A 455 1.13 18.54 -16.66
N LEU A 456 0.84 17.45 -17.37
CA LEU A 456 -0.43 17.21 -18.04
C LEU A 456 -1.49 16.71 -17.07
N ILE A 457 -1.19 15.69 -16.28
CA ILE A 457 -2.21 14.93 -15.55
C ILE A 457 -2.24 15.17 -14.04
N ARG A 458 -1.22 15.82 -13.45
CA ARG A 458 -1.03 15.74 -11.99
C ARG A 458 -0.82 17.07 -11.27
N VAL A 459 -0.08 18.01 -11.86
CA VAL A 459 0.41 19.20 -11.15
C VAL A 459 -0.14 20.47 -11.79
N THR A 460 -0.78 21.31 -11.00
CA THR A 460 -1.35 22.60 -11.41
C THR A 460 -0.23 23.61 -11.64
N PRO A 461 -0.33 24.53 -12.62
CA PRO A 461 0.59 25.65 -12.73
C PRO A 461 0.68 26.42 -11.40
N PRO A 462 1.89 26.80 -10.93
CA PRO A 462 2.04 27.58 -9.71
C PRO A 462 1.23 28.88 -9.81
N HIS A 463 0.42 29.13 -8.79
CA HIS A 463 -0.38 30.34 -8.63
C HIS A 463 -0.45 30.69 -7.13
N ARG A 464 -0.95 31.89 -6.86
CA ARG A 464 -1.18 32.38 -5.49
C ARG A 464 -2.42 31.68 -4.93
N LEU A 465 -2.33 31.10 -3.74
CA LEU A 465 -3.45 30.44 -3.08
C LEU A 465 -4.61 31.42 -2.83
N LEU A 466 -4.29 32.69 -2.55
CA LEU A 466 -5.29 33.73 -2.29
C LEU A 466 -5.84 34.42 -3.54
N ASP A 467 -5.51 33.95 -4.75
CA ASP A 467 -6.10 34.49 -5.99
C ASP A 467 -7.56 34.00 -6.12
N PRO A 468 -8.56 34.91 -6.09
CA PRO A 468 -9.98 34.53 -6.12
C PRO A 468 -10.39 33.71 -7.35
N ARG A 469 -9.65 33.81 -8.46
CA ARG A 469 -9.92 33.02 -9.68
C ARG A 469 -9.74 31.52 -9.45
N HIS A 470 -8.89 31.15 -8.50
CA HIS A 470 -8.57 29.77 -8.16
C HIS A 470 -9.39 29.24 -6.98
N GLY A 471 -10.07 30.12 -6.25
CA GLY A 471 -10.91 29.77 -5.10
C GLY A 471 -12.16 28.93 -5.44
N PRO A 472 -12.93 28.50 -4.42
CA PRO A 472 -12.76 28.78 -2.99
C PRO A 472 -11.52 28.11 -2.37
N LEU A 473 -11.15 28.53 -1.16
CA LEU A 473 -10.10 27.89 -0.38
C LEU A 473 -10.63 26.60 0.26
N VAL A 474 -9.72 25.64 0.42
CA VAL A 474 -9.99 24.33 1.00
C VAL A 474 -8.94 24.04 2.07
N ALA A 475 -9.38 23.55 3.23
CA ALA A 475 -8.52 22.93 4.22
C ALA A 475 -8.93 21.47 4.39
N VAL A 476 -7.97 20.56 4.46
CA VAL A 476 -8.21 19.13 4.65
C VAL A 476 -7.47 18.64 5.88
N ARG A 477 -8.21 18.16 6.88
CA ARG A 477 -7.62 17.54 8.08
C ARG A 477 -7.08 16.16 7.72
N LEU A 478 -5.80 15.95 7.95
CA LEU A 478 -5.12 14.69 7.67
C LEU A 478 -4.79 13.98 8.96
N ARG A 479 -4.95 12.65 8.99
CA ARG A 479 -4.58 11.78 10.10
C ARG A 479 -3.69 10.63 9.61
N VAL A 480 -3.01 10.01 10.55
CA VAL A 480 -2.24 8.78 10.28
C VAL A 480 -3.20 7.66 9.88
N LEU A 481 -2.90 7.01 8.76
CA LEU A 481 -3.65 5.90 8.19
C LEU A 481 -2.82 4.62 8.30
N THR A 482 -3.30 3.66 9.08
CA THR A 482 -2.67 2.33 9.14
C THR A 482 -2.76 1.67 7.77
N ARG A 483 -1.68 1.02 7.34
CA ARG A 483 -1.67 0.44 5.99
C ARG A 483 -0.89 -0.86 5.86
N LYS A 484 0.41 -0.86 6.15
CA LYS A 484 1.27 -2.01 5.88
C LYS A 484 2.21 -2.31 7.03
N THR A 485 2.47 -3.59 7.23
CA THR A 485 3.68 -4.08 7.89
C THR A 485 4.74 -4.43 6.86
N LEU A 486 5.94 -3.89 7.06
CA LEU A 486 7.11 -4.19 6.25
C LEU A 486 7.88 -5.38 6.82
N GLY A 487 7.81 -5.61 8.14
CA GLY A 487 8.31 -6.83 8.79
C GLY A 487 7.43 -8.05 8.57
N GLY A 488 7.91 -9.24 8.97
CA GLY A 488 7.14 -10.47 8.90
C GLY A 488 7.98 -11.74 9.09
N MET A 489 7.41 -12.88 8.70
CA MET A 489 8.11 -14.16 8.67
C MET A 489 9.35 -14.07 7.78
N GLU A 490 10.49 -14.48 8.32
CA GLU A 490 11.75 -14.54 7.60
C GLU A 490 11.73 -15.72 6.62
N THR A 491 12.11 -15.46 5.37
CA THR A 491 12.12 -16.47 4.31
C THR A 491 13.40 -16.41 3.47
N ASN A 492 13.86 -17.56 2.97
CA ASN A 492 14.84 -17.56 1.88
C ASN A 492 14.19 -17.15 0.55
N LEU A 493 14.94 -17.11 -0.56
CA LEU A 493 14.44 -16.68 -1.89
C LEU A 493 13.42 -17.65 -2.52
N ASP A 494 13.39 -18.90 -2.07
CA ASP A 494 12.38 -19.90 -2.44
C ASP A 494 11.09 -19.75 -1.61
N SER A 495 11.02 -18.72 -0.76
CA SER A 495 9.90 -18.44 0.16
C SER A 495 9.70 -19.48 1.26
N GLN A 496 10.69 -20.33 1.52
CA GLN A 496 10.70 -21.24 2.67
C GLN A 496 10.90 -20.42 3.94
N VAL A 497 10.06 -20.66 4.94
CA VAL A 497 10.15 -19.99 6.24
C VAL A 497 11.38 -20.49 6.98
N LEU A 498 12.08 -19.57 7.64
CA LEU A 498 13.28 -19.89 8.41
C LEU A 498 12.97 -19.97 9.90
N ARG A 499 13.76 -20.77 10.60
CA ARG A 499 13.86 -20.81 12.05
C ARG A 499 14.82 -19.71 12.55
N PRO A 500 14.78 -19.37 13.85
CA PRO A 500 15.72 -18.41 14.43
C PRO A 500 17.21 -18.79 14.29
N ASP A 501 17.52 -20.07 14.11
CA ASP A 501 18.88 -20.57 13.86
C ASP A 501 19.32 -20.48 12.37
N GLY A 502 18.42 -20.02 11.49
CA GLY A 502 18.65 -19.89 10.05
C GLY A 502 18.32 -21.14 9.22
N GLY A 503 17.96 -22.26 9.85
CA GLY A 503 17.47 -23.46 9.16
C GLY A 503 16.05 -23.27 8.59
N VAL A 504 15.63 -24.13 7.67
CA VAL A 504 14.28 -24.06 7.07
C VAL A 504 13.24 -24.78 7.92
N VAL A 505 12.08 -24.18 8.16
CA VAL A 505 10.92 -24.89 8.71
C VAL A 505 10.33 -25.76 7.62
N ASP A 506 10.64 -27.06 7.67
CA ASP A 506 10.21 -28.03 6.65
C ASP A 506 8.69 -27.97 6.45
N GLY A 507 8.25 -27.94 5.20
CA GLY A 507 6.84 -27.87 4.84
C GLY A 507 6.17 -26.50 5.04
N LEU A 508 6.88 -25.46 5.50
CA LEU A 508 6.32 -24.13 5.72
C LEU A 508 6.89 -23.07 4.77
N TYR A 509 6.00 -22.39 4.06
CA TYR A 509 6.31 -21.31 3.14
C TYR A 509 5.48 -20.07 3.51
N ALA A 510 5.99 -18.88 3.21
CA ALA A 510 5.26 -17.63 3.44
C ALA A 510 5.43 -16.66 2.28
N ALA A 511 4.35 -16.00 1.89
CA ALA A 511 4.33 -15.07 0.76
C ALA A 511 3.41 -13.88 1.01
N GLY A 512 3.71 -12.74 0.40
CA GLY A 512 2.95 -11.52 0.63
C GLY A 512 3.34 -10.84 1.96
N GLU A 513 2.41 -10.09 2.53
CA GLU A 513 2.70 -9.13 3.60
C GLU A 513 3.10 -9.82 4.90
N VAL A 514 2.58 -11.03 5.13
CA VAL A 514 2.94 -11.88 6.27
C VAL A 514 4.43 -12.23 6.29
N ALA A 515 5.09 -12.21 5.13
CA ALA A 515 6.53 -12.41 4.98
C ALA A 515 7.30 -11.08 4.82
N GLY A 516 6.71 -9.94 5.20
CA GLY A 516 7.28 -8.61 4.95
C GLY A 516 7.45 -8.29 3.46
N PHE A 517 6.62 -8.91 2.61
CA PHE A 517 6.75 -9.03 1.15
C PHE A 517 8.05 -9.68 0.64
N GLY A 518 8.71 -10.48 1.49
CA GLY A 518 9.71 -11.51 1.16
C GLY A 518 10.99 -11.40 2.00
N GLY A 519 11.28 -12.40 2.84
CA GLY A 519 12.44 -12.38 3.75
C GLY A 519 12.22 -11.61 5.05
N GLY A 520 10.97 -11.26 5.37
CA GLY A 520 10.58 -10.58 6.61
C GLY A 520 10.90 -9.09 6.65
N GLY A 521 11.15 -8.45 5.51
CA GLY A 521 11.60 -7.06 5.54
C GLY A 521 12.05 -6.44 4.23
N VAL A 522 11.63 -6.90 3.06
CA VAL A 522 12.24 -6.52 1.75
C VAL A 522 12.37 -5.00 1.50
N HIS A 523 11.57 -4.19 2.18
CA HIS A 523 11.56 -2.74 2.07
C HIS A 523 12.42 -2.02 3.12
N GLY A 524 13.06 -2.74 4.03
CA GLY A 524 13.78 -2.14 5.15
C GLY A 524 12.89 -1.19 5.96
N HIS A 525 13.39 0.01 6.22
CA HIS A 525 12.71 1.03 7.01
C HIS A 525 11.74 1.91 6.21
N ASN A 526 11.96 2.10 4.90
CA ASN A 526 11.09 2.89 4.03
C ASN A 526 10.88 2.18 2.69
N ALA A 527 9.61 1.97 2.31
CA ALA A 527 9.28 1.35 1.04
C ALA A 527 9.36 2.34 -0.12
N LEU A 528 9.56 1.83 -1.33
CA LEU A 528 9.29 2.57 -2.55
C LEU A 528 7.84 2.30 -2.98
N GLU A 529 7.10 3.34 -3.33
CA GLU A 529 5.71 3.16 -3.75
C GLU A 529 5.57 2.31 -5.02
N GLY A 530 4.46 1.55 -5.10
CA GLY A 530 4.16 0.63 -6.21
C GLY A 530 4.87 -0.74 -6.10
N THR A 531 5.65 -0.98 -5.06
CA THR A 531 6.34 -2.27 -4.88
C THR A 531 5.47 -3.34 -4.23
N PHE A 532 4.52 -2.96 -3.38
CA PHE A 532 3.73 -3.88 -2.54
C PHE A 532 2.96 -4.96 -3.33
N LEU A 533 2.19 -4.57 -4.35
CA LEU A 533 1.46 -5.52 -5.21
C LEU A 533 2.44 -6.42 -5.96
N GLY A 534 3.51 -5.84 -6.50
CA GLY A 534 4.54 -6.62 -7.15
C GLY A 534 5.24 -7.59 -6.19
N GLY A 535 5.43 -7.22 -4.92
CA GLY A 535 6.03 -8.07 -3.89
C GLY A 535 5.15 -9.26 -3.57
N CYS A 536 3.82 -9.09 -3.55
CA CYS A 536 2.87 -10.20 -3.48
C CYS A 536 3.01 -11.15 -4.67
N VAL A 537 3.12 -10.61 -5.89
CA VAL A 537 3.32 -11.43 -7.10
C VAL A 537 4.66 -12.15 -7.04
N PHE A 538 5.73 -11.48 -6.65
CA PHE A 538 7.07 -12.05 -6.67
C PHE A 538 7.23 -13.17 -5.64
N SER A 539 6.89 -12.90 -4.37
CA SER A 539 6.97 -13.91 -3.31
C SER A 539 5.98 -15.08 -3.54
N GLY A 540 4.73 -14.79 -3.95
CA GLY A 540 3.76 -15.84 -4.28
C GLY A 540 4.22 -16.73 -5.43
N ARG A 541 4.81 -16.13 -6.48
CA ARG A 541 5.37 -16.86 -7.61
C ARG A 541 6.55 -17.74 -7.18
N ASN A 542 7.44 -17.23 -6.36
CA ASN A 542 8.60 -17.99 -5.88
C ASN A 542 8.15 -19.17 -5.01
N ALA A 543 7.21 -18.96 -4.07
CA ALA A 543 6.64 -20.05 -3.26
C ALA A 543 6.02 -21.16 -4.13
N GLY A 544 5.15 -20.79 -5.08
CA GLY A 544 4.50 -21.77 -5.95
C GLY A 544 5.47 -22.51 -6.86
N ARG A 545 6.52 -21.85 -7.35
CA ARG A 545 7.56 -22.48 -8.18
C ARG A 545 8.51 -23.37 -7.39
N ALA A 546 8.90 -22.97 -6.18
CA ALA A 546 9.72 -23.80 -5.31
C ALA A 546 9.00 -25.10 -4.99
N LEU A 547 7.76 -25.02 -4.51
CA LEU A 547 6.94 -26.20 -4.23
C LEU A 547 6.66 -27.06 -5.48
N ALA A 548 6.46 -26.45 -6.65
CA ALA A 548 6.31 -27.22 -7.89
C ALA A 548 7.54 -28.08 -8.22
N ARG A 549 8.76 -27.58 -7.93
CA ARG A 549 10.01 -28.34 -8.07
C ARG A 549 10.16 -29.38 -6.96
N ASP A 550 9.94 -28.98 -5.72
CA ASP A 550 10.30 -29.77 -4.54
C ASP A 550 9.35 -30.99 -4.35
N LEU A 551 8.11 -30.89 -4.85
CA LEU A 551 7.13 -31.97 -4.81
C LEU A 551 7.14 -32.86 -6.08
N GLY A 552 8.03 -32.60 -7.05
CA GLY A 552 7.98 -33.18 -8.41
C GLY A 552 9.01 -34.19 -8.79
#